data_AF-A0A9D5VYR6-F1
#
_entry.id   AF-A0A9D5VYR6-F1
#
_cell.length_a   1.000
_cell.length_b   1.000
_cell.length_c   1.000
_cell.angle_alpha   90.00
_cell.angle_beta   90.00
_cell.angle_gamma   90.00
#
_symmetry.space_group_name_H-M   'P 1'
#
loop_
_entity.id
_entity.type
_entity.pdbx_description
1 polymer ?
#
loop_
_entity_poly.entity_id
_entity_poly.type
_entity_poly.pdbx_seq_one_letter_code
_entity_poly.pdbx_strand_id
1 'polypeptide(L)'
;MKKSNDPAIKRGNPFLYGFLSILFLITVPPITGIFLTGFFIAPAVIWREVSHLQISAGLYTGIIGVTIYMCITSIFVRHIFCRYVCAAGLMQTLFGWLSPYSLRIRFDRKNFARCTNCKGCEKVCFMDVLPRLPRKDINCVNCGECIVACEKELGTDNNLFSFKFGNKE
;
A
#
# COMPACT_ATOMS: atom_id res chain seq x y z
N MET A 1 7.54 -5.16 -15.42
CA MET A 1 7.54 -6.61 -15.12
C MET A 1 6.32 -6.92 -14.26
N LYS A 2 5.41 -7.77 -14.74
CA LYS A 2 4.26 -8.22 -13.94
C LYS A 2 4.81 -9.18 -12.87
N LYS A 3 4.72 -8.83 -11.58
CA LYS A 3 5.11 -9.77 -10.51
C LYS A 3 4.10 -10.93 -10.52
N SER A 4 4.56 -12.10 -10.08
CA SER A 4 3.72 -13.31 -10.01
C SER A 4 2.40 -13.12 -9.20
N ASN A 5 2.31 -12.07 -8.36
CA ASN A 5 1.15 -11.78 -7.51
C ASN A 5 0.44 -10.47 -7.87
N ASP A 6 0.58 -9.97 -9.10
CA ASP A 6 -0.28 -8.86 -9.51
C ASP A 6 -1.72 -9.37 -9.63
N PRO A 7 -2.69 -8.80 -8.89
CA PRO A 7 -4.08 -9.26 -8.93
C PRO A 7 -4.59 -9.26 -10.38
N ALA A 8 -5.51 -10.16 -10.69
CA ALA A 8 -6.18 -10.21 -11.99
C ALA A 8 -7.10 -8.98 -12.15
N ILE A 9 -6.50 -7.81 -12.40
CA ILE A 9 -7.22 -6.56 -12.64
C ILE A 9 -7.98 -6.74 -13.95
N LYS A 10 -9.33 -6.69 -13.91
CA LYS A 10 -10.12 -6.42 -15.11
C LYS A 10 -9.60 -5.11 -15.68
N ARG A 11 -8.93 -5.16 -16.84
CA ARG A 11 -8.49 -3.96 -17.55
C ARG A 11 -9.75 -3.17 -17.89
N GLY A 12 -10.04 -2.13 -17.09
CA GLY A 12 -10.93 -1.06 -17.53
C GLY A 12 -10.30 -0.30 -18.69
N ASN A 13 -10.97 0.75 -19.18
CA ASN A 13 -10.49 1.51 -20.33
C ASN A 13 -9.07 2.05 -20.07
N PRO A 14 -8.04 1.54 -20.77
CA PRO A 14 -6.64 1.83 -20.44
C PRO A 14 -6.32 3.32 -20.63
N PHE A 15 -7.03 3.98 -21.55
CA PHE A 15 -6.91 5.41 -21.80
C PHE A 15 -7.41 6.25 -20.62
N LEU A 16 -8.54 5.88 -20.01
CA LEU A 16 -9.10 6.60 -18.87
C LEU A 16 -8.18 6.49 -17.65
N TYR A 17 -7.68 5.29 -17.35
CA TYR A 17 -6.75 5.07 -16.26
C TYR A 17 -5.39 5.76 -16.51
N GLY A 18 -4.92 5.78 -17.75
CA GLY A 18 -3.74 6.54 -18.14
C GLY A 18 -3.92 8.04 -17.91
N PHE A 19 -5.03 8.60 -18.41
CA PHE A 19 -5.36 10.01 -18.22
C PHE A 19 -5.50 10.39 -16.73
N LEU A 20 -6.22 9.58 -15.95
CA LEU A 20 -6.42 9.83 -14.52
C LEU A 20 -5.10 9.76 -13.74
N SER A 21 -4.21 8.81 -14.10
CA SER A 21 -2.89 8.70 -13.49
C SER A 21 -1.99 9.89 -13.82
N ILE A 22 -2.03 10.39 -15.06
CA ILE A 22 -1.25 11.57 -15.49
C ILE A 22 -1.79 12.82 -14.78
N LEU A 23 -3.11 12.99 -14.71
CA LEU A 23 -3.76 14.09 -13.99
C LEU A 23 -3.32 14.12 -12.52
N PHE A 24 -3.31 12.96 -11.84
CA PHE A 24 -2.89 12.84 -10.44
C PHE A 24 -1.40 13.16 -10.25
N LEU A 25 -0.54 12.67 -11.15
CA LEU A 25 0.90 12.94 -11.12
C LEU A 25 1.25 14.41 -11.39
N ILE A 26 0.45 15.12 -12.16
CA ILE A 26 0.68 16.55 -12.45
C ILE A 26 0.12 17.44 -11.34
N THR A 27 -1.00 17.08 -10.72
CA THR A 27 -1.70 17.95 -9.76
C THR A 27 -1.24 17.79 -8.32
N VAL A 28 -1.00 16.56 -7.85
CA VAL A 28 -0.71 16.30 -6.43
C VAL A 28 0.66 16.81 -5.98
N PRO A 29 1.77 16.61 -6.74
CA PRO A 29 3.09 17.09 -6.33
C PRO A 29 3.19 18.61 -6.15
N PRO A 30 2.71 19.48 -7.06
CA PRO A 30 2.80 20.92 -6.85
C PRO A 30 1.94 21.40 -5.68
N ILE A 31 0.73 20.83 -5.48
CA ILE A 31 -0.13 21.17 -4.35
C ILE A 31 0.57 20.81 -3.03
N THR A 32 1.14 19.61 -2.95
CA THR A 32 1.85 19.16 -1.75
C THR A 32 3.16 19.93 -1.54
N GLY A 33 3.84 20.31 -2.62
CA GLY A 33 5.04 21.16 -2.61
C GLY A 33 4.75 22.55 -2.05
N ILE A 34 3.64 23.18 -2.42
CA ILE A 34 3.20 24.46 -1.87
C ILE A 34 2.88 24.32 -0.38
N PHE A 35 2.17 23.25 0.01
CA PHE A 35 1.83 23.01 1.41
C PHE A 35 3.07 22.75 2.29
N LEU A 36 4.01 21.94 1.82
CA LEU A 36 5.25 21.62 2.54
C LEU A 36 6.22 22.80 2.60
N THR A 37 6.31 23.62 1.56
CA THR A 37 7.12 24.85 1.58
C THR A 37 6.55 25.89 2.55
N GLY A 38 5.22 25.92 2.74
CA GLY A 38 4.56 26.71 3.80
C GLY A 38 4.93 26.31 5.23
N PHE A 39 5.53 25.13 5.44
CA PHE A 39 6.08 24.74 6.74
C PHE A 39 7.45 25.39 7.02
N PHE A 40 8.23 25.67 5.97
CA PHE A 40 9.58 26.26 6.09
C PHE A 40 9.58 27.78 5.88
N ILE A 41 8.65 28.30 5.08
CA ILE A 41 8.53 29.72 4.72
C ILE A 41 7.20 30.25 5.27
N ALA A 42 7.24 31.41 5.92
CA ALA A 42 6.04 32.03 6.49
C ALA A 42 4.92 32.14 5.43
N PRO A 43 3.70 31.64 5.71
CA PRO A 43 2.63 31.53 4.71
C PRO A 43 2.19 32.89 4.15
N ALA A 44 2.41 33.98 4.90
CA ALA A 44 2.17 35.35 4.44
C ALA A 44 3.05 35.75 3.25
N VAL A 45 4.30 35.26 3.18
CA VAL A 45 5.21 35.51 2.06
C VAL A 45 4.71 34.78 0.82
N ILE A 46 4.32 33.50 0.97
CA ILE A 46 3.80 32.68 -0.12
C ILE A 46 2.53 33.30 -0.73
N TRP A 47 1.60 33.77 0.12
CA TRP A 47 0.35 34.37 -0.35
C TRP A 47 0.59 35.65 -1.15
N ARG A 48 1.56 36.47 -0.73
CA ARG A 48 1.95 37.70 -1.42
C ARG A 48 2.65 37.42 -2.76
N GLU A 49 3.58 36.48 -2.77
CA GLU A 49 4.31 36.11 -4.00
C GLU A 49 3.37 35.47 -5.05
N VAL A 50 2.39 34.65 -4.60
CA VAL A 50 1.35 34.07 -5.46
C VAL A 50 0.37 35.14 -5.97
N SER A 51 -0.05 36.09 -5.13
CA SER A 51 -0.99 37.15 -5.55
C SER A 51 -0.37 38.14 -6.55
N HIS A 52 0.95 38.32 -6.51
CA HIS A 52 1.69 39.20 -7.42
C HIS A 52 2.34 38.47 -8.61
N LEU A 53 2.12 37.15 -8.75
CA LEU A 53 2.73 36.31 -9.80
C LEU A 53 4.28 36.40 -9.87
N GLN A 54 4.93 36.75 -8.75
CA GLN A 54 6.38 36.82 -8.67
C GLN A 54 6.90 35.54 -8.01
N ILE A 55 7.40 34.61 -8.82
CA ILE A 55 7.96 33.36 -8.30
C ILE A 55 9.41 33.61 -7.87
N SER A 56 9.63 33.83 -6.58
CA SER A 56 10.98 33.91 -6.00
C SER A 56 11.74 32.60 -6.22
N ALA A 57 13.05 32.69 -6.48
CA ALA A 57 13.92 31.54 -6.75
C ALA A 57 13.84 30.46 -5.65
N GLY A 58 13.71 30.88 -4.38
CA GLY A 58 13.60 29.96 -3.24
C GLY A 58 12.31 29.12 -3.27
N LEU A 59 11.17 29.72 -3.64
CA LEU A 59 9.89 29.01 -3.77
C LEU A 59 9.93 28.03 -4.94
N TYR A 60 10.50 28.45 -6.08
CA TYR A 60 10.67 27.61 -7.26
C TYR A 60 11.54 26.38 -6.97
N THR A 61 12.70 26.56 -6.34
CA THR A 61 13.59 25.46 -5.97
C THR A 61 12.96 24.52 -4.95
N GLY A 62 12.17 25.05 -4.00
CA GLY A 62 11.46 24.24 -3.00
C GLY A 62 10.38 23.36 -3.61
N ILE A 63 9.53 23.92 -4.48
CA ILE A 63 8.46 23.17 -5.14
C ILE A 63 9.04 22.08 -6.04
N ILE A 64 10.08 22.40 -6.83
CA ILE A 64 10.73 21.43 -7.72
C ILE A 64 11.43 20.33 -6.93
N GLY A 65 12.18 20.69 -5.89
CA GLY A 65 12.86 19.72 -5.04
C GLY A 65 11.89 18.73 -4.39
N VAL A 66 10.80 19.23 -3.80
CA VAL A 66 9.76 18.39 -3.20
C VAL A 66 9.04 17.54 -4.24
N THR A 67 8.77 18.10 -5.43
CA THR A 67 8.14 17.37 -6.54
C THR A 67 9.01 16.22 -7.02
N ILE A 68 10.30 16.45 -7.23
CA ILE A 68 11.27 15.42 -7.63
C ILE A 68 11.36 14.34 -6.55
N TYR A 69 11.47 14.73 -5.28
CA TYR A 69 11.50 13.79 -4.16
C TYR A 69 10.24 12.91 -4.09
N MET A 70 9.05 13.49 -4.24
CA MET A 70 7.78 12.77 -4.31
C MET A 70 7.71 11.82 -5.51
N CYS A 71 8.15 12.26 -6.70
CA CYS A 71 8.16 11.43 -7.90
C CYS A 71 9.10 10.22 -7.74
N ILE A 72 10.32 10.44 -7.23
CA ILE A 72 11.30 9.36 -7.01
C ILE A 72 10.77 8.36 -5.97
N THR A 73 10.26 8.83 -4.84
CA THR A 73 9.71 7.96 -3.79
C THR A 73 8.48 7.18 -4.25
N SER A 74 7.61 7.79 -5.06
CA SER A 74 6.42 7.14 -5.63
C SER A 74 6.78 6.04 -6.65
N ILE A 75 7.76 6.29 -7.52
CA ILE A 75 8.14 5.34 -8.59
C ILE A 75 8.96 4.17 -8.05
N PHE A 76 9.96 4.43 -7.21
CA PHE A 76 10.91 3.40 -6.79
C PHE A 76 10.49 2.66 -5.51
N VAL A 77 9.71 3.29 -4.63
CA VAL A 77 9.63 2.85 -3.22
C VAL A 77 8.18 2.72 -2.72
N ARG A 78 7.17 2.70 -3.60
CA ARG A 78 5.75 2.69 -3.20
C ARG A 78 5.42 1.70 -2.07
N HIS A 79 5.95 0.48 -2.11
CA HIS A 79 5.67 -0.52 -1.08
C HIS A 79 6.55 -0.38 0.17
N ILE A 80 7.84 -0.07 0.02
CA ILE A 80 8.78 0.05 1.15
C ILE A 80 8.51 1.34 1.93
N PHE A 81 8.26 2.45 1.24
CA PHE A 81 7.97 3.74 1.84
C PHE A 81 6.64 3.68 2.60
N CYS A 82 5.59 3.15 1.98
CA CYS A 82 4.30 2.98 2.68
C CYS A 82 4.38 2.00 3.86
N ARG A 83 5.27 1.00 3.81
CA ARG A 83 5.46 0.01 4.89
C ARG A 83 6.24 0.56 6.09
N TYR A 84 7.28 1.35 5.86
CA TYR A 84 8.24 1.72 6.91
C TYR A 84 8.29 3.22 7.24
N VAL A 85 7.96 4.10 6.30
CA VAL A 85 8.22 5.55 6.42
C VAL A 85 6.94 6.36 6.48
N CYS A 86 5.91 5.96 5.73
CA CYS A 86 4.65 6.69 5.67
C CYS A 86 3.86 6.52 6.97
N ALA A 87 3.71 7.60 7.73
CA ALA A 87 2.93 7.62 8.96
C ALA A 87 1.48 7.13 8.75
N ALA A 88 0.83 7.54 7.65
CA ALA A 88 -0.52 7.11 7.33
C ALA A 88 -0.61 5.61 7.04
N GLY A 89 0.37 5.04 6.33
CA GLY A 89 0.43 3.60 6.06
C GLY A 89 0.62 2.81 7.35
N LEU A 90 1.55 3.23 8.20
CA LEU A 90 1.82 2.59 9.48
C LEU A 90 0.60 2.66 10.42
N MET A 91 -0.07 3.81 10.47
CA MET A 91 -1.32 3.96 11.23
C MET A 91 -2.41 3.01 10.69
N GLN A 92 -2.62 2.96 9.38
CA GLN A 92 -3.65 2.08 8.80
C GLN A 92 -3.42 0.61 9.14
N THR A 93 -2.17 0.15 9.03
CA THR A 93 -1.78 -1.22 9.38
C THR A 93 -1.95 -1.48 10.88
N LEU A 94 -1.55 -0.52 11.72
CA LEU A 94 -1.70 -0.61 13.18
C LEU A 94 -3.17 -0.63 13.61
N PHE A 95 -4.03 0.22 13.03
CA PHE A 95 -5.47 0.22 13.31
C PHE A 95 -6.15 -1.06 12.84
N GLY A 96 -5.77 -1.58 11.67
CA GLY A 96 -6.24 -2.89 11.18
C GLY A 96 -5.80 -4.03 12.10
N TRP A 97 -4.61 -3.94 12.67
CA TRP A 97 -4.11 -4.87 13.68
C TRP A 97 -4.82 -4.68 15.03
N LEU A 98 -5.02 -3.46 15.53
CA LEU A 98 -5.64 -3.23 16.83
C LEU A 98 -7.14 -3.55 16.82
N SER A 99 -7.82 -3.32 15.69
CA SER A 99 -9.26 -3.54 15.56
C SER A 99 -9.63 -5.02 15.78
N PRO A 100 -10.51 -5.33 16.76
CA PRO A 100 -10.98 -6.68 16.99
C PRO A 100 -12.02 -7.13 15.97
N TYR A 101 -12.58 -6.23 15.16
CA TYR A 101 -13.61 -6.50 14.15
C TYR A 101 -13.09 -6.55 12.70
N SER A 102 -11.77 -6.46 12.53
CA SER A 102 -11.16 -6.47 11.19
C SER A 102 -11.30 -7.84 10.52
N LEU A 103 -11.56 -7.84 9.21
CA LEU A 103 -11.48 -9.02 8.36
C LEU A 103 -10.03 -9.53 8.36
N ARG A 104 -9.82 -10.81 8.69
CA ARG A 104 -8.48 -11.39 8.71
C ARG A 104 -8.46 -12.76 8.08
N ILE A 105 -7.30 -13.10 7.55
CA ILE A 105 -6.99 -14.45 7.11
C ILE A 105 -6.67 -15.27 8.35
N ARG A 106 -7.48 -16.30 8.62
CA ARG A 106 -7.20 -17.29 9.68
C ARG A 106 -6.67 -18.57 9.05
N PHE A 107 -5.64 -19.10 9.70
CA PHE A 107 -5.10 -20.42 9.42
C PHE A 107 -5.84 -21.48 10.23
N ASP A 108 -6.39 -22.48 9.57
CA ASP A 108 -7.07 -23.60 10.22
C ASP A 108 -6.05 -24.63 10.72
N ARG A 109 -5.88 -24.67 12.05
CA ARG A 109 -4.97 -25.63 12.69
C ARG A 109 -5.51 -27.06 12.66
N LYS A 110 -6.82 -27.25 12.66
CA LYS A 110 -7.42 -28.61 12.74
C LYS A 110 -7.10 -29.41 11.48
N ASN A 111 -7.05 -28.72 10.34
CA ASN A 111 -6.73 -29.31 9.04
C ASN A 111 -5.25 -29.21 8.67
N PHE A 112 -4.35 -28.91 9.63
CA PHE A 112 -2.90 -28.81 9.37
C PHE A 112 -2.31 -30.11 8.80
N ALA A 113 -2.87 -31.26 9.17
CA ALA A 113 -2.45 -32.57 8.66
C ALA A 113 -2.58 -32.70 7.13
N ARG A 114 -3.45 -31.90 6.50
CA ARG A 114 -3.63 -31.89 5.04
C ARG A 114 -2.55 -31.07 4.32
N CYS A 115 -1.74 -30.29 5.04
CA CYS A 115 -0.72 -29.43 4.43
C CYS A 115 0.44 -30.27 3.86
N THR A 116 0.70 -30.14 2.56
CA THR A 116 1.80 -30.82 1.85
C THR A 116 3.16 -30.13 2.01
N ASN A 117 3.27 -29.08 2.83
CA ASN A 117 4.50 -28.29 2.99
C ASN A 117 5.06 -27.69 1.68
N CYS A 118 4.21 -27.40 0.68
CA CYS A 118 4.61 -26.85 -0.62
C CYS A 118 5.24 -25.43 -0.56
N LYS A 119 5.06 -24.71 0.56
CA LYS A 119 5.48 -23.31 0.77
C LYS A 119 4.96 -22.31 -0.28
N GLY A 120 3.89 -22.66 -1.00
CA GLY A 120 3.25 -21.77 -1.97
C GLY A 120 2.75 -20.46 -1.34
N CYS A 121 2.13 -20.56 -0.16
CA CYS A 121 1.60 -19.40 0.58
C CYS A 121 2.67 -18.38 1.01
N GLU A 122 3.90 -18.81 1.30
CA GLU A 122 5.03 -17.94 1.64
C GLU A 122 5.57 -17.24 0.39
N LYS A 123 5.75 -17.99 -0.72
CA LYS A 123 6.26 -17.45 -1.99
C LYS A 123 5.36 -16.40 -2.63
N VAL A 124 4.05 -16.52 -2.47
CA VAL A 124 3.08 -15.55 -3.00
C VAL A 124 2.91 -14.32 -2.09
N CYS A 125 3.46 -14.33 -0.89
CA CYS A 125 3.30 -13.19 0.01
C CYS A 125 4.29 -12.08 -0.34
N PHE A 126 3.82 -11.00 -0.98
CA PHE A 126 4.67 -9.84 -1.27
C PHE A 126 5.11 -9.05 -0.02
N MET A 127 4.44 -9.27 1.12
CA MET A 127 4.78 -8.67 2.41
C MET A 127 5.78 -9.51 3.21
N ASP A 128 6.14 -10.69 2.71
CA ASP A 128 7.04 -11.64 3.36
C ASP A 128 6.59 -11.98 4.80
N VAL A 129 5.28 -12.18 4.98
CA VAL A 129 4.72 -12.71 6.23
C VAL A 129 4.69 -14.22 6.15
N LEU A 130 4.76 -14.89 7.30
CA LEU A 130 4.64 -16.34 7.38
C LEU A 130 3.22 -16.75 7.81
N PRO A 131 2.29 -16.95 6.87
CA PRO A 131 0.87 -17.18 7.20
C PRO A 131 0.64 -18.52 7.92
N ARG A 132 1.60 -19.44 7.87
CA ARG A 132 1.54 -20.75 8.55
C ARG A 132 1.72 -20.63 10.07
N LEU A 133 2.38 -19.57 10.54
CA LEU A 133 2.57 -19.37 11.96
C LEU A 133 1.33 -18.70 12.55
N PRO A 134 0.89 -19.14 13.74
CA PRO A 134 -0.30 -18.59 14.38
C PRO A 134 0.02 -17.28 15.10
N ARG A 135 0.66 -16.36 14.38
CA ARG A 135 1.07 -15.06 14.85
C ARG A 135 0.24 -14.04 14.12
N LYS A 136 -0.21 -13.03 14.86
CA LYS A 136 -0.88 -11.88 14.28
C LYS A 136 0.18 -10.92 13.77
N ASP A 137 0.62 -11.13 12.54
CA ASP A 137 1.61 -10.24 11.91
C ASP A 137 0.94 -8.93 11.50
N ILE A 138 1.54 -7.81 11.94
CA ILE A 138 1.06 -6.47 11.58
C ILE A 138 1.18 -6.23 10.07
N ASN A 139 2.21 -6.79 9.43
CA ASN A 139 2.48 -6.59 8.00
C ASN A 139 1.46 -7.27 7.06
N CYS A 140 0.52 -8.07 7.55
CA CYS A 140 -0.49 -8.71 6.71
C CYS A 140 -1.56 -7.70 6.28
N VAL A 141 -1.71 -7.49 4.97
CA VAL A 141 -2.71 -6.56 4.38
C VAL A 141 -4.00 -7.25 3.94
N ASN A 142 -4.22 -8.51 4.33
CA ASN A 142 -5.42 -9.29 4.01
C ASN A 142 -5.74 -9.41 2.50
N CYS A 143 -4.71 -9.53 1.64
CA CYS A 143 -4.91 -9.65 0.19
C CYS A 143 -5.56 -10.97 -0.26
N GLY A 144 -5.49 -12.03 0.55
CA GLY A 144 -6.07 -13.34 0.24
C GLY A 144 -5.26 -14.22 -0.70
N GLU A 145 -4.09 -13.78 -1.17
CA GLU A 145 -3.29 -14.57 -2.13
C GLU A 145 -2.87 -15.94 -1.60
N CYS A 146 -2.65 -16.05 -0.29
CA CYS A 146 -2.36 -17.34 0.35
C CYS A 146 -3.54 -18.33 0.30
N ILE A 147 -4.79 -17.84 0.27
CA ILE A 147 -6.00 -18.67 0.12
C ILE A 147 -6.02 -19.26 -1.29
N VAL A 148 -5.78 -18.42 -2.30
CA VAL A 148 -5.76 -18.81 -3.73
C VAL A 148 -4.62 -19.80 -3.99
N ALA A 149 -3.43 -19.54 -3.48
CA ALA A 149 -2.28 -20.43 -3.62
C ALA A 149 -2.51 -21.78 -2.93
N CYS A 150 -3.17 -21.79 -1.77
CA CYS A 150 -3.49 -23.02 -1.04
C CYS A 150 -4.58 -23.83 -1.75
N GLU A 151 -5.61 -23.18 -2.27
CA GLU A 151 -6.66 -23.79 -3.07
C GLU A 151 -6.12 -24.44 -4.34
N LYS A 152 -5.15 -23.81 -5.01
CA LYS A 152 -4.50 -24.37 -6.20
C LYS A 152 -3.78 -25.70 -5.93
N GLU A 153 -3.25 -25.89 -4.72
CA GLU A 153 -2.48 -27.08 -4.35
C GLU A 153 -3.36 -28.18 -3.74
N LEU A 154 -4.39 -27.82 -2.98
CA LEU A 154 -5.20 -28.78 -2.19
C LEU A 154 -6.63 -28.95 -2.70
N GLY A 155 -7.08 -28.11 -3.62
CA GLY A 155 -8.47 -28.00 -4.07
C GLY A 155 -9.32 -27.13 -3.13
N THR A 156 -10.49 -26.71 -3.63
CA THR A 156 -11.41 -25.78 -2.96
C THR A 156 -11.91 -26.30 -1.61
N ASP A 157 -12.11 -27.60 -1.46
CA ASP A 157 -12.67 -28.22 -0.24
C ASP A 157 -11.66 -28.39 0.90
N ASN A 158 -10.36 -28.30 0.61
CA ASN A 158 -9.27 -28.58 1.56
C ASN A 158 -8.42 -27.33 1.87
N ASN A 159 -8.95 -26.14 1.64
CA ASN A 159 -8.20 -24.92 1.88
C ASN A 159 -7.92 -24.69 3.38
N LEU A 160 -6.66 -24.44 3.74
CA LEU A 160 -6.26 -24.17 5.12
C LEU A 160 -6.47 -22.71 5.53
N PHE A 161 -6.70 -21.81 4.57
CA PHE A 161 -6.87 -20.40 4.85
C PHE A 161 -8.31 -19.97 4.56
N SER A 162 -8.89 -19.19 5.47
CA SER A 162 -10.22 -18.61 5.30
C SER A 162 -10.27 -17.17 5.79
N PHE A 163 -11.13 -16.37 5.19
CA PHE A 163 -11.45 -15.06 5.72
C PHE A 163 -12.42 -15.21 6.89
N LYS A 164 -12.04 -14.66 8.05
CA LYS A 164 -12.91 -14.53 9.21
C LYS A 164 -12.97 -13.08 9.65
N PHE A 165 -14.18 -12.57 9.82
CA PHE A 165 -14.39 -11.31 10.50
C PHE A 165 -14.10 -11.49 11.98
N GLY A 166 -13.52 -10.47 12.58
CA GLY A 166 -13.19 -10.47 13.98
C GLY A 166 -14.45 -10.44 14.86
N ASN A 167 -14.87 -11.62 15.31
CA ASN A 167 -15.53 -11.78 16.61
C ASN A 167 -15.30 -13.23 17.07
N LYS A 168 -14.61 -13.38 18.21
CA LYS A 168 -14.41 -14.59 19.05
C LYS A 168 -13.98 -15.88 18.34
N GLU A 169 -12.71 -16.23 18.50
CA GLU A 169 -12.24 -16.98 19.69
C GLU A 169 -10.91 -16.36 20.13
#